data_AF-A0A0F8Z332-F1
#
_entry.id   AF-A0A0F8Z332-F1
#
_cell.length_a   1.000
_cell.length_b   1.000
_cell.length_c   1.000
_cell.angle_alpha   90.00
_cell.angle_beta   90.00
_cell.angle_gamma   90.00
#
_symmetry.space_group_name_H-M   'P 1'
#
loop_
_entity.id
_entity.type
_entity.pdbx_description
1 polymer ?
#
loop_
_entity_poly.entity_id
_entity_poly.type
_entity_poly.pdbx_seq_one_letter_code
_entity_poly.pdbx_strand_id
1 'polypeptide(L)'
;MKKEITKTVEFCDACEKQCDYPRHCMKCGRAFCYECSKKYGVEYPHAVHFSGSDDGFYCMSCDEELRKIPDRSKATQIHQAYLGISSLRLEYKRLYAELEIREKEVETKLKNLIG
;
A
#
# COMPACT_ATOMS: atom_id res chain seq x y z
N MET A 1 7.66 6.15 44.47
CA MET A 1 6.63 5.08 44.46
C MET A 1 6.81 4.28 43.17
N LYS A 2 6.94 2.95 43.23
CA LYS A 2 7.05 2.11 42.03
C LYS A 2 5.65 1.64 41.61
N LYS A 3 5.37 1.63 40.31
CA LYS A 3 4.11 1.13 39.73
C LYS A 3 4.46 0.05 38.72
N GLU A 4 3.91 -1.15 38.90
CA GLU A 4 4.01 -2.23 37.93
C GLU A 4 2.83 -2.14 36.95
N ILE A 5 3.10 -2.31 35.66
CA ILE A 5 2.10 -2.27 34.59
C ILE A 5 2.32 -3.50 33.73
N THR A 6 1.27 -4.32 33.57
CA THR A 6 1.24 -5.40 32.59
C THR A 6 0.88 -4.81 31.23
N LYS A 7 1.68 -5.11 30.20
CA LYS A 7 1.38 -4.73 28.81
C LYS A 7 1.49 -5.93 27.88
N THR A 8 0.61 -5.98 26.89
CA THR A 8 0.78 -6.82 25.71
C THR A 8 1.77 -6.15 24.78
N VAL A 9 2.69 -6.91 24.22
CA VAL A 9 3.64 -6.43 23.22
C VAL A 9 3.55 -7.33 21.99
N GLU A 10 3.68 -6.73 20.82
CA GLU A 10 3.76 -7.46 19.56
C GLU A 10 5.21 -7.52 19.08
N PHE A 11 5.54 -8.60 18.35
CA PHE A 11 6.85 -8.82 17.78
C PHE A 11 6.73 -8.98 16.27
N CYS A 12 7.75 -8.52 15.55
CA CYS A 12 7.84 -8.71 14.12
C CYS A 12 8.16 -10.18 13.80
N ASP A 13 7.33 -10.84 13.01
CA ASP A 13 7.53 -12.23 12.59
C ASP A 13 8.75 -12.43 11.66
N ALA A 14 9.37 -11.35 11.19
CA ALA A 14 10.54 -11.41 10.33
C ALA A 14 11.88 -11.14 11.04
N CYS A 15 11.89 -10.34 12.10
CA CYS A 15 13.13 -9.97 12.80
C CYS A 15 13.07 -10.15 14.32
N GLU A 16 11.94 -10.64 14.84
CA GLU A 16 11.71 -10.96 16.26
C GLU A 16 11.92 -9.77 17.21
N LYS A 17 11.98 -8.54 16.67
CA LYS A 17 12.04 -7.32 17.46
C LYS A 17 10.64 -6.90 17.87
N GLN A 18 10.51 -6.44 19.11
CA GLN A 18 9.28 -5.83 19.60
C GLN A 18 8.93 -4.61 18.74
N CYS A 19 7.67 -4.46 18.39
CA CYS A 19 7.15 -3.34 17.61
C CYS A 19 5.81 -2.87 18.17
N ASP A 20 5.66 -1.54 18.27
CA ASP A 20 4.47 -0.94 18.88
C ASP A 20 3.30 -0.80 17.88
N TYR A 21 3.60 -0.73 16.58
CA TYR A 21 2.62 -0.61 15.50
C TYR A 21 3.02 -1.52 14.31
N PRO A 22 2.90 -2.85 14.45
CA PRO A 22 3.15 -3.75 13.33
C PRO A 22 2.08 -3.60 12.25
N ARG A 23 2.48 -3.86 11.00
CA ARG A 23 1.55 -4.08 9.90
C ARG A 23 1.24 -5.56 9.79
N HIS A 24 -0.03 -5.93 9.81
CA HIS A 24 -0.45 -7.32 9.71
C HIS A 24 -0.86 -7.67 8.29
N CYS A 25 -0.34 -8.78 7.78
CA CYS A 25 -0.76 -9.28 6.47
C CYS A 25 -2.24 -9.64 6.50
N MET A 26 -3.05 -9.01 5.63
CA MET A 26 -4.50 -9.23 5.57
C MET A 26 -4.91 -10.68 5.25
N LYS A 27 -4.00 -11.49 4.71
CA LYS A 27 -4.25 -12.91 4.43
C LYS A 27 -3.86 -13.84 5.59
N CYS A 28 -2.62 -13.74 6.07
CA CYS A 28 -2.06 -14.71 7.02
C CYS A 28 -1.88 -14.18 8.45
N GLY A 29 -2.16 -12.90 8.70
CA GLY A 29 -2.06 -12.28 10.02
C GLY A 29 -0.63 -11.99 10.49
N ARG A 30 0.41 -12.41 9.76
CA ARG A 30 1.80 -12.14 10.15
C ARG A 30 2.06 -10.64 10.34
N ALA A 31 2.69 -10.30 11.46
CA ALA A 31 3.02 -8.96 11.91
C ALA A 31 4.43 -8.57 11.43
N PHE A 32 4.55 -7.40 10.83
CA PHE A 32 5.83 -6.86 10.38
C PHE A 32 6.06 -5.48 10.97
N CYS A 33 7.24 -5.26 11.58
CA CYS A 33 7.66 -3.90 11.91
C CYS A 33 7.83 -3.06 10.63
N TYR A 34 7.78 -1.74 10.76
CA TYR A 34 7.86 -0.80 9.64
C TYR A 34 9.03 -1.05 8.67
N GLU A 35 10.20 -1.43 9.18
CA GLU A 35 11.37 -1.71 8.33
C GLU A 35 11.27 -3.05 7.61
N CYS A 36 10.69 -4.06 8.26
CA CYS A 36 10.45 -5.35 7.63
C CYS A 36 9.28 -5.30 6.64
N SER A 37 8.26 -4.47 6.88
CA SER A 37 7.11 -4.33 6.00
C SER A 37 7.51 -3.76 4.63
N LYS A 38 8.50 -2.86 4.58
CA LYS A 38 9.08 -2.34 3.33
C LYS A 38 9.84 -3.39 2.52
N LYS A 39 10.45 -4.38 3.21
CA LYS A 39 11.32 -5.38 2.59
C LYS A 39 10.57 -6.63 2.17
N TYR A 40 9.61 -7.07 2.99
CA TYR A 40 8.94 -8.36 2.87
C TYR A 40 7.45 -8.25 2.59
N GLY A 41 6.95 -7.03 2.39
CA GLY A 41 5.55 -6.76 2.16
C GLY A 41 5.29 -5.91 0.92
N VAL A 42 4.04 -5.93 0.52
CA VAL A 42 3.45 -5.11 -0.52
C VAL A 42 2.32 -4.34 0.14
N GLU A 43 2.38 -3.02 0.04
CA GLU A 43 1.36 -2.13 0.58
C GLU A 43 0.61 -1.48 -0.59
N TYR A 44 -0.67 -1.80 -0.70
CA TYR A 44 -1.54 -1.16 -1.67
C TYR A 44 -2.06 0.16 -1.13
N PRO A 45 -2.31 1.15 -2.01
CA PRO A 45 -2.82 2.43 -1.56
C PRO A 45 -4.16 2.28 -0.84
N HIS A 46 -4.23 2.79 0.39
CA HIS A 46 -5.46 2.75 1.19
C HIS A 46 -6.63 3.39 0.47
N ALA A 47 -7.81 2.81 0.65
CA ALA A 47 -9.05 3.42 0.23
C ALA A 47 -9.56 4.36 1.33
N VAL A 48 -9.15 5.62 1.23
CA VAL A 48 -9.38 6.69 2.24
C VAL A 48 -10.84 6.87 2.69
N HIS A 49 -11.81 6.36 1.93
CA HIS A 49 -13.24 6.46 2.25
C HIS A 49 -13.82 5.25 2.98
N PHE A 50 -13.12 4.11 3.03
CA PHE A 50 -13.68 2.85 3.56
C PHE A 50 -12.66 1.88 4.17
N SER A 51 -11.37 2.19 4.18
CA SER A 51 -10.32 1.34 4.77
C SER A 51 -9.50 2.09 5.82
N GLY A 52 -9.02 1.38 6.83
CA GLY A 52 -8.11 1.90 7.86
C GLY A 52 -6.66 1.99 7.38
N SER A 53 -5.79 2.59 8.19
CA SER A 53 -4.35 2.74 7.94
C SER A 53 -3.57 1.42 7.89
N ASP A 54 -4.16 0.34 8.41
CA ASP A 54 -3.55 -0.99 8.44
C ASP A 54 -4.05 -1.91 7.30
N ASP A 55 -5.00 -1.43 6.50
CA ASP A 55 -5.53 -2.20 5.38
C ASP A 55 -4.67 -2.07 4.11
N GLY A 56 -4.74 -3.09 3.25
CA GLY A 56 -4.02 -3.13 1.98
C GLY A 56 -2.60 -3.69 2.08
N PHE A 57 -2.15 -4.13 3.27
CA PHE A 57 -0.85 -4.74 3.46
C PHE A 57 -0.89 -6.28 3.32
N TYR A 58 -0.01 -6.82 2.48
CA TYR A 58 0.20 -8.25 2.29
C TYR A 58 1.69 -8.56 2.37
N CYS A 59 2.07 -9.65 3.04
CA CYS A 59 3.43 -10.17 2.87
C CYS A 59 3.61 -10.67 1.42
N MET A 60 4.83 -10.55 0.88
CA MET A 60 5.14 -10.86 -0.52
C MET A 60 4.66 -12.25 -0.94
N SER A 61 4.86 -13.26 -0.10
CA SER A 61 4.44 -14.63 -0.41
C SER A 61 2.91 -14.74 -0.59
N CYS A 62 2.14 -14.06 0.26
CA CYS A 62 0.68 -14.07 0.15
C CYS A 62 0.20 -13.23 -1.03
N ASP A 63 0.86 -12.11 -1.33
CA ASP A 63 0.57 -11.28 -2.50
C ASP A 63 0.75 -12.08 -3.79
N GLU A 64 1.89 -12.75 -3.94
CA GLU A 64 2.19 -13.60 -5.09
C GLU A 64 1.20 -14.75 -5.26
N GLU A 65 0.80 -15.38 -4.15
CA GLU A 65 -0.16 -16.48 -4.18
C GLU A 65 -1.54 -16.00 -4.65
N LEU A 66 -2.03 -14.88 -4.09
CA LEU A 66 -3.33 -14.30 -4.46
C LEU A 66 -3.37 -13.76 -5.89
N ARG A 67 -2.21 -13.41 -6.47
CA ARG A 67 -2.09 -13.06 -7.90
C ARG A 67 -2.23 -14.26 -8.82
N LYS A 68 -1.79 -15.45 -8.40
CA LYS A 68 -1.73 -16.65 -9.25
C LYS A 68 -3.03 -17.43 -9.27
N ILE A 69 -3.74 -17.47 -8.14
CA ILE A 69 -4.95 -18.29 -7.98
C ILE A 69 -6.15 -17.37 -7.75
N PRO A 70 -6.83 -16.92 -8.81
CA PRO A 70 -8.08 -16.22 -8.66
C PRO A 70 -9.17 -17.23 -8.25
N ASP A 71 -9.30 -17.46 -6.94
CA ASP A 71 -10.49 -18.10 -6.38
C ASP A 71 -11.58 -17.04 -6.09
N ARG A 72 -12.78 -17.51 -5.74
CA ARG A 72 -13.90 -16.63 -5.35
C ARG A 72 -13.93 -16.35 -3.86
N SER A 73 -12.85 -16.61 -3.11
CA SER A 73 -12.81 -16.30 -1.69
C SER A 73 -12.91 -14.79 -1.49
N LYS A 74 -13.46 -14.39 -0.34
CA LYS A 74 -13.54 -12.97 0.03
C LYS A 74 -12.14 -12.33 0.07
N ALA A 75 -11.13 -13.06 0.53
CA ALA A 75 -9.75 -12.59 0.59
C ALA A 75 -9.18 -12.25 -0.79
N THR A 76 -9.36 -13.14 -1.77
CA THR A 76 -8.95 -12.90 -3.16
C THR A 76 -9.70 -11.72 -3.77
N GLN A 77 -11.02 -11.63 -3.56
CA GLN A 77 -11.80 -10.50 -4.08
C GLN A 77 -11.34 -9.15 -3.51
N ILE A 78 -11.05 -9.08 -2.20
CA ILE A 78 -10.50 -7.87 -1.57
C ILE A 78 -9.12 -7.53 -2.14
N HIS A 79 -8.24 -8.51 -2.27
CA HIS A 79 -6.90 -8.31 -2.85
C HIS A 79 -6.97 -7.81 -4.29
N GLN A 80 -7.84 -8.39 -5.12
CA GLN A 80 -8.06 -7.95 -6.50
C GLN A 80 -8.63 -6.52 -6.56
N ALA A 81 -9.50 -6.13 -5.63
CA ALA A 81 -9.96 -4.74 -5.54
C ALA A 81 -8.80 -3.77 -5.22
N TYR A 82 -7.91 -4.14 -4.30
CA TYR A 82 -6.70 -3.34 -4.02
C TYR A 82 -5.77 -3.22 -5.22
N LEU A 83 -5.58 -4.32 -5.95
CA LEU A 83 -4.83 -4.32 -7.22
C LEU A 83 -5.47 -3.38 -8.24
N GLY A 84 -6.78 -3.44 -8.42
CA GLY A 84 -7.53 -2.59 -9.33
C GLY A 84 -7.38 -1.10 -8.97
N ILE A 85 -7.55 -0.74 -7.69
CA ILE A 85 -7.34 0.63 -7.21
C ILE A 85 -5.91 1.10 -7.47
N SER A 86 -4.91 0.26 -7.18
CA SER A 86 -3.51 0.60 -7.40
C SER A 86 -3.22 0.84 -8.89
N SER A 87 -3.74 0.00 -9.78
CA SER A 87 -3.62 0.15 -11.22
C SER A 87 -4.24 1.46 -11.71
N LEU A 88 -5.48 1.77 -11.29
CA LEU A 88 -6.18 2.99 -11.66
C LEU A 88 -5.43 4.25 -11.18
N ARG A 89 -4.85 4.21 -9.97
CA ARG A 89 -4.03 5.32 -9.47
C ARG A 89 -2.74 5.53 -10.27
N LEU A 90 -2.11 4.44 -10.71
CA LEU A 90 -0.92 4.53 -11.58
C LEU A 90 -1.27 5.09 -12.96
N GLU A 91 -2.39 4.65 -13.53
CA GLU A 91 -2.92 5.17 -14.79
C GLU A 91 -3.23 6.67 -14.68
N TYR A 92 -3.96 7.08 -13.64
CA TYR A 92 -4.28 8.48 -13.37
C TYR A 92 -3.02 9.35 -13.28
N LYS A 93 -2.00 8.92 -12.54
CA LYS A 93 -0.73 9.66 -12.42
C LYS A 93 -0.04 9.85 -13.77
N ARG A 94 -0.06 8.82 -14.62
CA ARG A 94 0.55 8.87 -15.96
C ARG A 94 -0.17 9.86 -16.86
N LEU A 95 -1.51 9.76 -16.92
CA LEU A 95 -2.34 10.67 -17.70
C LEU A 95 -2.13 12.12 -17.26
N TYR A 96 -2.08 12.37 -15.95
CA TYR A 96 -1.84 13.71 -15.42
C TYR A 96 -0.47 14.26 -15.85
N ALA A 97 0.59 13.44 -15.75
CA ALA A 97 1.93 13.85 -16.18
C ALA A 97 2.00 14.16 -17.69
N GLU A 98 1.32 13.35 -18.52
CA GLU A 98 1.23 13.60 -19.96
C GLU A 98 0.49 14.91 -20.28
N LEU A 99 -0.59 15.21 -19.56
CA LEU A 99 -1.33 16.46 -19.71
C LEU A 99 -0.49 17.67 -19.31
N GLU A 100 0.25 17.58 -18.20
CA GLU A 100 1.13 18.66 -17.73
C GLU A 100 2.24 18.99 -18.75
N ILE A 101 2.79 17.97 -19.41
CA ILE A 101 3.78 18.18 -20.50
C ILE A 101 3.13 18.92 -21.67
N ARG A 102 1.95 18.47 -22.12
CA ARG A 102 1.23 19.08 -23.24
C ARG A 102 0.80 20.51 -22.97
N GLU A 103 0.39 20.80 -21.74
CA GLU A 103 0.06 22.16 -21.29
C GLU A 103 1.29 23.07 -21.42
N LYS A 104 2.44 22.66 -20.87
CA LYS A 104 3.70 23.43 -20.96
C LYS A 104 4.15 23.68 -22.40
N GLU A 105 3.97 22.71 -23.29
CA GLU A 105 4.26 22.90 -24.72
C GLU A 105 3.38 23.98 -25.36
N VAL A 106 2.08 24.00 -25.03
CA VAL A 106 1.13 24.99 -25.54
C VAL A 106 1.42 26.37 -24.95
N GLU A 107 1.69 26.45 -23.63
CA GLU A 107 2.11 27.70 -22.98
C GLU A 107 3.39 28.27 -23.58
N THR A 108 4.37 27.41 -23.88
CA THR A 108 5.62 27.82 -24.54
C THR A 108 5.35 28.36 -25.94
N LYS A 109 4.49 27.68 -26.72
CA LYS A 109 4.08 28.18 -28.04
C LYS A 109 3.38 29.54 -27.94
N LEU A 110 2.45 29.69 -27.00
CA LEU A 110 1.75 30.96 -26.79
C LEU A 110 2.72 32.07 -26.41
N LYS A 111 3.64 31.80 -25.47
CA LYS A 111 4.69 32.74 -25.04
C LYS A 111 5.52 33.24 -26.22
N ASN A 112 5.89 32.36 -27.15
CA ASN A 112 6.64 32.72 -28.35
C ASN A 112 5.83 33.51 -29.39
N LEU A 113 4.50 33.52 -29.31
CA LEU A 113 3.63 34.30 -30.20
C LEU A 113 3.31 35.69 -29.65
N ILE A 114 3.32 35.84 -28.32
CA ILE A 114 2.96 37.11 -27.64
C ILE A 114 4.18 37.90 -27.14
N GLY A 115 5.36 37.27 -27.05
CA GLY A 115 6.63 37.90 -26.67
C GLY A 115 7.57 37.98 -27.86
#